data_AF-A0A890E3Z7-F1
#
_entry.id   AF-A0A890E3Z7-F1
#
_cell.length_a   1.000
_cell.length_b   1.000
_cell.length_c   1.000
_cell.angle_alpha   90.00
_cell.angle_beta   90.00
_cell.angle_gamma   90.00
#
_symmetry.space_group_name_H-M   'P 1'
#
loop_
_entity.id
_entity.type
_entity.pdbx_description
1 polymer ?
#
loop_
_entity_poly.entity_id
_entity_poly.type
_entity_poly.pdbx_seq_one_letter_code
_entity_poly.pdbx_strand_id
1 'polypeptide(L)'
;MEDKKEKLFDLIANAYNSKSYNNVEVKEGFLQDAKKIREDKPYPEIIISVYKHLSKLKAEERININEIKYLMEFIKEDYTKLSAKELRKYDIGHGAMSMPYIF
;
A
#
# COMPACT_ATOMS: atom_id res chain seq x y z
N MET A 1 2.95 -12.21 13.33
CA MET A 1 3.53 -11.44 12.20
C MET A 1 3.09 -12.04 10.87
N GLU A 2 3.00 -13.37 10.79
CA GLU A 2 2.46 -14.14 9.65
C GLU A 2 1.00 -13.78 9.32
N ASP A 3 0.12 -13.72 10.32
CA ASP A 3 -1.30 -13.35 10.12
C ASP A 3 -1.52 -11.98 9.47
N LYS A 4 -0.62 -11.01 9.74
CA LYS A 4 -0.71 -9.66 9.15
C LYS A 4 -0.28 -9.65 7.69
N LYS A 5 0.73 -10.44 7.33
CA LYS A 5 1.21 -10.56 5.94
C LYS A 5 0.19 -11.30 5.08
N GLU A 6 -0.43 -12.34 5.60
CA GLU A 6 -1.53 -13.05 4.91
C GLU A 6 -2.74 -12.14 4.71
N LYS A 7 -3.18 -11.45 5.76
CA LYS A 7 -4.29 -10.48 5.64
C LYS A 7 -3.98 -9.35 4.65
N LEU A 8 -2.73 -8.87 4.61
CA LEU A 8 -2.31 -7.88 3.62
C LEU A 8 -2.37 -8.44 2.20
N PHE A 9 -1.93 -9.69 2.01
CA PHE A 9 -1.99 -10.36 0.71
C PHE A 9 -3.42 -10.46 0.19
N ASP A 10 -4.37 -10.86 1.04
CA ASP A 10 -5.78 -10.96 0.67
C ASP A 10 -6.38 -9.61 0.29
N LEU A 11 -6.06 -8.55 1.05
CA LEU A 11 -6.51 -7.19 0.75
C LEU A 11 -5.93 -6.68 -0.57
N ILE A 12 -4.66 -6.96 -0.86
CA ILE A 12 -4.02 -6.63 -2.15
C ILE A 12 -4.69 -7.41 -3.29
N ALA A 13 -4.98 -8.69 -3.10
CA ALA A 13 -5.65 -9.52 -4.10
C ALA A 13 -7.07 -9.00 -4.41
N ASN A 14 -7.83 -8.60 -3.38
CA ASN A 14 -9.15 -7.99 -3.55
C ASN A 14 -9.06 -6.65 -4.30
N ALA A 15 -8.12 -5.79 -3.91
CA ALA A 15 -7.85 -4.53 -4.58
C ALA A 15 -7.46 -4.72 -6.05
N TYR A 16 -6.59 -5.69 -6.36
CA TYR A 16 -6.17 -6.00 -7.73
C TYR A 16 -7.33 -6.48 -8.62
N ASN A 17 -8.18 -7.36 -8.07
CA ASN A 17 -9.31 -7.95 -8.78
C ASN A 17 -10.53 -7.02 -8.88
N SER A 18 -10.53 -5.88 -8.20
CA SER A 18 -11.61 -4.91 -8.30
C SER A 18 -11.78 -4.43 -9.74
N LYS A 19 -13.03 -4.43 -10.20
CA LYS A 19 -13.45 -3.94 -11.53
C LYS A 19 -13.76 -2.44 -11.51
N SER A 20 -13.73 -1.83 -10.32
CA SER A 20 -14.11 -0.43 -10.09
C SER A 20 -13.04 0.58 -10.53
N TYR A 21 -11.83 0.11 -10.86
CA TYR A 21 -10.77 0.91 -11.49
C TYR A 21 -9.94 0.04 -12.43
N ASN A 22 -9.24 0.71 -13.35
CA ASN A 22 -8.35 0.05 -14.31
C ASN A 22 -7.04 0.80 -14.50
N ASN A 23 -6.36 1.09 -13.38
CA ASN A 23 -5.03 1.67 -13.40
C ASN A 23 -3.98 0.55 -13.50
N VAL A 24 -3.40 0.39 -14.68
CA VAL A 24 -2.44 -0.69 -15.00
C VAL A 24 -1.20 -0.61 -14.10
N GLU A 25 -0.65 0.59 -13.91
CA GLU A 25 0.55 0.80 -13.10
C GLU A 25 0.33 0.38 -11.63
N VAL A 26 -0.85 0.67 -11.08
CA VAL A 26 -1.21 0.28 -9.72
C VAL A 26 -1.42 -1.24 -9.62
N LYS A 27 -2.07 -1.84 -10.62
CA LYS A 27 -2.28 -3.30 -10.65
C LYS A 27 -0.95 -4.06 -10.76
N GLU A 28 -0.02 -3.60 -11.60
CA GLU A 28 1.33 -4.16 -11.67
C GLU A 28 2.08 -3.99 -10.35
N GLY A 29 1.94 -2.82 -9.71
CA GLY A 29 2.50 -2.57 -8.38
C GLY A 29 2.00 -3.56 -7.33
N PHE A 30 0.69 -3.82 -7.29
CA PHE A 30 0.09 -4.81 -6.39
C PHE A 30 0.59 -6.24 -6.64
N LEU A 31 0.84 -6.63 -7.89
CA LEU A 31 1.47 -7.91 -8.19
C LEU A 31 2.90 -7.99 -7.63
N GLN A 32 3.67 -6.91 -7.70
CA GLN A 32 5.01 -6.84 -7.11
C GLN A 32 4.94 -6.91 -5.59
N ASP A 33 4.00 -6.21 -4.95
CA ASP A 33 3.82 -6.25 -3.51
C ASP A 33 3.41 -7.64 -3.00
N ALA A 34 2.51 -8.30 -3.72
CA ALA A 34 2.11 -9.68 -3.45
C ALA A 34 3.30 -10.66 -3.57
N LYS A 35 4.20 -10.45 -4.54
CA LYS A 35 5.45 -11.23 -4.65
C LYS A 35 6.38 -10.98 -3.47
N LYS A 36 6.55 -9.72 -3.04
CA LYS A 36 7.36 -9.39 -1.85
C LYS A 36 6.85 -10.08 -0.58
N ILE A 37 5.53 -10.24 -0.43
CA ILE A 37 4.95 -11.01 0.67
C ILE A 37 5.36 -12.49 0.59
N ARG A 38 5.26 -13.10 -0.60
CA ARG A 38 5.64 -14.51 -0.83
C ARG A 38 7.14 -14.77 -0.69
N GLU A 39 7.97 -13.79 -1.00
CA GLU A 39 9.42 -13.81 -0.77
C GLU A 39 9.81 -13.52 0.69
N ASP A 40 8.82 -13.40 1.58
CA ASP A 40 8.98 -13.07 3.00
C ASP A 40 9.79 -11.79 3.27
N LYS A 41 9.66 -10.79 2.40
CA LYS A 41 10.31 -9.48 2.60
C LYS A 41 9.88 -8.83 3.91
N PRO A 42 10.69 -7.91 4.48
CA PRO A 42 10.34 -7.20 5.71
C PRO A 42 8.99 -6.48 5.58
N TYR A 43 8.11 -6.66 6.57
CA TYR A 43 6.77 -6.06 6.54
C TYR A 43 6.75 -4.53 6.35
N PRO A 44 7.65 -3.74 6.97
CA PRO A 44 7.76 -2.30 6.71
C PRO A 44 8.02 -1.96 5.24
N GLU A 45 8.86 -2.74 4.54
CA GLU A 45 9.16 -2.54 3.13
C GLU A 45 7.92 -2.74 2.26
N ILE A 46 7.14 -3.77 2.58
CA ILE A 46 5.91 -4.12 1.85
C ILE A 46 4.87 -3.01 2.06
N ILE A 47 4.64 -2.56 3.30
CA ILE A 47 3.68 -1.48 3.60
C ILE A 47 4.03 -0.19 2.85
N ILE A 48 5.31 0.21 2.85
CA ILE A 48 5.78 1.38 2.13
C ILE A 48 5.50 1.24 0.63
N SER A 49 5.78 0.07 0.06
CA SER A 49 5.58 -0.23 -1.36
C SER A 49 4.10 -0.14 -1.74
N VAL A 50 3.22 -0.79 -0.97
CA VAL A 50 1.77 -0.75 -1.18
C VAL A 50 1.24 0.67 -1.10
N TYR A 51 1.66 1.45 -0.10
CA TYR A 51 1.26 2.85 0.04
C TYR A 51 1.69 3.69 -1.17
N LYS A 52 2.91 3.47 -1.70
CA LYS A 52 3.41 4.16 -2.89
C LYS A 52 2.60 3.83 -4.14
N HIS A 53 2.09 2.61 -4.28
CA HIS A 53 1.21 2.26 -5.40
C HIS A 53 -0.17 2.86 -5.23
N LEU A 54 -0.74 2.78 -4.03
CA LEU A 54 -2.01 3.43 -3.70
C LEU A 54 -1.97 4.94 -3.90
N SER A 55 -0.83 5.59 -3.63
CA SER A 55 -0.72 7.04 -3.76
C SER A 55 -0.85 7.55 -5.20
N LYS A 56 -0.67 6.68 -6.20
CA LYS A 56 -0.84 6.97 -7.63
C LYS A 56 -2.31 6.95 -8.09
N LEU A 57 -3.22 6.39 -7.29
CA LEU A 57 -4.65 6.48 -7.56
C LEU A 57 -5.16 7.90 -7.28
N LYS A 58 -6.23 8.29 -7.99
CA LYS A 58 -6.91 9.56 -7.71
C LYS A 58 -7.50 9.53 -6.30
N ALA A 59 -7.65 10.71 -5.69
CA ALA A 59 -8.26 10.82 -4.37
C ALA A 59 -9.67 10.19 -4.34
N GLU A 60 -10.48 10.44 -5.37
CA GLU A 60 -11.81 9.86 -5.53
C GLU A 60 -11.80 8.33 -5.55
N GLU A 61 -10.87 7.71 -6.28
CA GLU A 61 -10.74 6.26 -6.35
C GLU A 61 -10.36 5.67 -4.98
N ARG A 62 -9.49 6.36 -4.22
CA ARG A 62 -9.08 5.93 -2.88
C ARG A 62 -10.21 6.00 -1.85
N ILE A 63 -11.16 6.92 -2.02
CA ILE A 63 -12.29 7.11 -1.10
C ILE A 63 -13.47 6.21 -1.49
N ASN A 64 -13.78 6.16 -2.79
CA ASN A 64 -15.03 5.57 -3.28
C ASN A 64 -14.92 4.08 -3.59
N ILE A 65 -13.72 3.54 -3.83
CA ILE A 65 -13.53 2.12 -4.09
C ILE A 65 -13.27 1.41 -2.76
N ASN A 66 -14.25 0.63 -2.32
CA ASN A 66 -14.21 -0.02 -1.02
C ASN A 66 -12.96 -0.89 -0.82
N GLU A 67 -12.54 -1.66 -1.84
CA GLU A 67 -11.36 -2.52 -1.70
C GLU A 67 -10.07 -1.71 -1.49
N ILE A 68 -9.94 -0.57 -2.18
CA ILE A 68 -8.82 0.35 -2.05
C ILE A 68 -8.86 1.04 -0.69
N LYS A 69 -10.03 1.49 -0.27
CA LYS A 69 -10.24 2.12 1.04
C LYS A 69 -9.85 1.19 2.17
N TYR A 70 -10.33 -0.06 2.16
CA TYR A 70 -10.00 -1.04 3.19
C TYR A 70 -8.51 -1.36 3.23
N LEU A 71 -7.87 -1.52 2.06
CA LEU A 71 -6.43 -1.75 2.00
C LEU A 71 -5.66 -0.54 2.57
N MET A 72 -6.07 0.68 2.23
CA MET A 72 -5.47 1.91 2.72
C MET A 72 -5.63 2.06 4.24
N GLU A 73 -6.82 1.81 4.78
CA GLU A 73 -7.09 1.86 6.22
C GLU A 73 -6.26 0.83 6.98
N PHE A 74 -6.15 -0.39 6.45
CA PHE A 74 -5.38 -1.47 7.06
C PHE A 74 -3.89 -1.11 7.18
N ILE A 75 -3.28 -0.57 6.12
CA ILE A 75 -1.86 -0.24 6.15
C ILE A 75 -1.57 1.08 6.87
N LYS A 76 -2.56 1.99 6.99
CA LYS A 76 -2.38 3.33 7.56
C LYS A 76 -1.87 3.29 9.00
N GLU A 77 -2.46 2.43 9.83
CA GLU A 77 -2.04 2.30 11.23
C GLU A 77 -0.58 1.84 11.37
N ASP A 78 -0.17 0.90 10.52
CA ASP A 78 1.19 0.37 10.59
C ASP A 78 2.20 1.32 9.90
N TYR A 79 1.81 1.99 8.81
CA TYR A 79 2.63 3.00 8.14
C TYR A 79 2.90 4.21 9.05
N THR A 80 1.90 4.70 9.78
CA THR A 80 2.05 5.85 10.71
C THR A 80 2.94 5.53 11.92
N LYS A 81 3.11 4.25 12.26
CA LYS A 81 4.02 3.79 13.32
C LYS A 81 5.46 3.61 12.84
N LEU A 82 5.72 3.69 11.53
CA LEU A 82 7.08 3.59 11.00
C LEU A 82 7.91 4.80 11.41
N SER A 83 9.14 4.54 11.86
CA SER A 83 10.07 5.61 12.21
C SER A 83 10.58 6.31 10.94
N ALA A 84 10.96 7.59 11.10
CA ALA A 84 11.63 8.33 10.02
C ALA A 84 12.91 7.64 9.52
N LYS A 85 13.56 6.82 10.35
CA LYS A 85 14.74 6.03 9.96
C LYS A 85 14.37 4.87 9.02
N GLU A 86 13.25 4.19 9.28
CA GLU A 86 12.75 3.12 8.40
C GLU A 86 12.29 3.68 7.06
N LEU A 87 11.55 4.79 7.07
CA LEU A 87 11.13 5.46 5.83
C LEU A 87 12.32 5.88 4.95
N ARG A 88 13.40 6.40 5.58
CA ARG A 88 14.65 6.75 4.88
C ARG A 88 15.44 5.54 4.38
N LYS A 89 15.44 4.44 5.13
CA LYS A 89 16.16 3.19 4.76
C LYS A 89 15.65 2.60 3.44
N TYR A 90 14.37 2.79 3.14
CA TYR A 90 13.73 2.29 1.92
C TYR A 90 13.63 3.37 0.81
N ASP A 91 14.49 4.39 0.88
CA ASP A 91 14.70 5.43 -0.13
C ASP A 91 13.44 6.20 -0.55
N ILE A 92 12.69 6.67 0.46
CA ILE A 92 11.72 7.75 0.27
C ILE A 92 12.48 9.07 0.42
N GLY A 93 12.92 9.63 -0.71
CA GLY A 93 13.51 10.97 -0.76
C GLY A 93 12.64 11.97 0.00
N HIS A 94 13.26 12.69 0.94
CA HIS A 94 12.66 13.76 1.72
C HIS A 94 12.08 14.84 0.80
N GLY A 95 10.78 14.77 0.54
CA GLY A 95 9.94 15.90 0.20
C GLY A 95 8.83 15.95 1.23
N ALA A 96 8.74 17.04 1.99
CA ALA A 96 7.82 17.25 3.10
C ALA A 96 6.32 17.36 2.67
N MET A 97 5.87 16.52 1.73
CA MET A 97 4.49 16.48 1.19
C MET A 97 3.99 15.05 0.90
N SER A 98 4.52 13.99 1.53
CA SER A 98 4.17 12.60 1.17
C SER A 98 2.98 11.97 1.91
N MET A 99 2.21 12.76 2.66
CA MET A 99 0.82 12.42 2.98
C MET A 99 -0.06 13.37 2.17
N PRO A 100 -0.68 12.93 1.05
CA PRO A 100 -1.94 13.52 0.70
C PRO A 100 -2.86 13.15 1.87
N TYR A 101 -3.06 14.11 2.77
CA TYR A 101 -4.16 14.08 3.70
C TYR A 101 -5.43 13.92 2.86
N ILE A 102 -5.99 12.72 2.84
CA ILE A 102 -7.31 12.48 2.30
C ILE A 102 -8.24 12.59 3.50
N PHE A 103 -8.73 13.80 3.72
CA PHE A 103 -10.11 13.99 4.15
C PHE A 103 -11.02 13.80 2.94
#